data_AF-A0A848TWJ8-F1
#
_entry.id   AF-A0A848TWJ8-F1
#
_cell.length_a   1.000
_cell.length_b   1.000
_cell.length_c   1.000
_cell.angle_alpha   90.00
_cell.angle_beta   90.00
_cell.angle_gamma   90.00
#
_symmetry.space_group_name_H-M   'P 1'
#
loop_
_entity.id
_entity.type
_entity.pdbx_description
1 polymer ?
#
loop_
_entity_poly.entity_id
_entity_poly.type
_entity_poly.pdbx_seq_one_letter_code
_entity_poly.pdbx_strand_id
1 'polypeptide(L)'
;VEGYTPTPIFNEVGILFLIGLMGWMPTTVEASSWVSLWSIEKWQTSGRKPSLKESLQEFNVGYFLTALLALFFMIIGWMTLYGTNTELSGNAVTFADQVVQLFTTHIGPWAYIFIAISAFATMFSTCMTAHDAVARVSLDIIDLLYPKTKLTGKKGYFALGVSVLAIVNFLVIAAFSANMGQLVALATFVSFVVAPIIGYMNLKNVMSYEIPGEFRPKKTLQWLTYLGILFLGFFSVYYFWMVIF
;
A
#
# COMPACT_ATOMS: atom_id res chain seq x y z
N VAL A 1 32.78 0.53 -4.60
CA VAL A 1 33.79 -0.56 -4.60
C VAL A 1 34.44 -0.59 -5.97
N GLU A 2 35.74 -0.92 -6.09
CA GLU A 2 36.38 -1.10 -7.41
C GLU A 2 35.57 -2.11 -8.25
N GLY A 3 35.28 -1.76 -9.51
CA GLY A 3 34.46 -2.59 -10.40
C GLY A 3 32.94 -2.43 -10.27
N TYR A 4 32.42 -1.50 -9.45
CA TYR A 4 30.98 -1.20 -9.44
C TYR A 4 30.54 -0.56 -10.77
N THR A 5 29.56 -1.18 -11.42
CA THR A 5 28.86 -0.60 -12.58
C THR A 5 27.40 -0.32 -12.20
N PRO A 6 26.91 0.93 -12.35
CA PRO A 6 25.51 1.23 -12.09
C PRO A 6 24.58 0.35 -12.94
N THR A 7 23.56 -0.20 -12.32
CA THR A 7 22.55 -0.99 -13.02
C THR A 7 21.82 -0.07 -14.03
N PRO A 8 21.72 -0.45 -15.31
CA PRO A 8 21.02 0.38 -16.29
C PRO A 8 19.54 0.49 -15.93
N ILE A 9 19.02 1.71 -15.87
CA ILE A 9 17.63 2.00 -15.43
C ILE A 9 16.62 1.68 -16.55
N PHE A 10 17.02 1.83 -17.81
CA PHE A 10 16.16 1.62 -18.99
C PHE A 10 16.29 0.22 -19.59
N ASN A 11 16.65 -0.78 -18.78
CA ASN A 11 16.49 -2.19 -19.16
C ASN A 11 15.14 -2.72 -18.63
N GLU A 12 14.76 -3.92 -19.04
CA GLU A 12 13.51 -4.56 -18.62
C GLU A 12 13.34 -4.58 -17.08
N VAL A 13 14.38 -5.00 -16.36
CA VAL A 13 14.35 -5.08 -14.88
C VAL A 13 14.18 -3.71 -14.23
N GLY A 14 14.90 -2.70 -14.70
CA GLY A 14 14.85 -1.33 -14.18
C GLY A 14 13.51 -0.66 -14.49
N ILE A 15 12.95 -0.92 -15.66
CA ILE A 15 11.60 -0.47 -16.04
C ILE A 15 10.55 -1.15 -15.14
N LEU A 16 10.57 -2.48 -14.99
CA LEU A 16 9.64 -3.19 -14.10
C LEU A 16 9.74 -2.70 -12.65
N PHE A 17 10.95 -2.41 -12.17
CA PHE A 17 11.17 -1.81 -10.86
C PHE A 17 10.57 -0.41 -10.73
N LEU A 18 10.79 0.47 -11.72
CA LEU A 18 10.22 1.83 -11.73
C LEU A 18 8.70 1.79 -11.74
N ILE A 19 8.12 0.91 -12.56
CA ILE A 19 6.68 0.67 -12.57
C ILE A 19 6.25 0.24 -11.16
N GLY A 20 6.88 -0.79 -10.61
CA GLY A 20 6.62 -1.26 -9.25
C GLY A 20 6.60 -0.15 -8.19
N LEU A 21 7.62 0.70 -8.22
CA LEU A 21 7.78 1.82 -7.30
C LEU A 21 6.67 2.89 -7.46
N MET A 22 6.30 3.23 -8.70
CA MET A 22 5.33 4.30 -8.97
C MET A 22 3.88 3.94 -8.62
N GLY A 23 3.49 2.66 -8.76
CA GLY A 23 2.08 2.26 -8.58
C GLY A 23 1.64 2.08 -7.14
N TRP A 24 2.58 1.87 -6.23
CA TRP A 24 2.31 1.52 -4.83
C TRP A 24 2.57 2.66 -3.84
N MET A 25 3.23 3.74 -4.25
CA MET A 25 3.56 4.86 -3.35
C MET A 25 2.48 5.96 -3.32
N PRO A 26 2.16 6.54 -2.13
CA PRO A 26 2.46 6.04 -0.78
C PRO A 26 1.47 4.94 -0.33
N THR A 27 0.38 4.72 -1.05
CA THR A 27 -0.60 3.66 -0.79
C THR A 27 -1.32 3.27 -2.08
N THR A 28 -1.92 2.09 -2.12
CA THR A 28 -2.70 1.64 -3.28
C THR A 28 -3.99 2.43 -3.41
N VAL A 29 -4.49 2.60 -4.64
CA VAL A 29 -5.76 3.32 -4.89
C VAL A 29 -6.95 2.62 -4.22
N GLU A 30 -6.86 1.31 -3.99
CA GLU A 30 -7.80 0.50 -3.23
C GLU A 30 -8.03 1.03 -1.80
N ALA A 31 -7.03 1.71 -1.24
CA ALA A 31 -7.09 2.20 0.12
C ALA A 31 -8.17 3.25 0.38
N SER A 32 -8.64 3.93 -0.66
CA SER A 32 -9.72 4.90 -0.54
C SER A 32 -10.99 4.31 0.07
N SER A 33 -11.29 3.04 -0.22
CA SER A 33 -12.52 2.38 0.20
C SER A 33 -12.52 2.11 1.71
N TRP A 34 -11.44 1.52 2.23
CA TRP A 34 -11.36 1.24 3.66
C TRP A 34 -11.10 2.51 4.50
N VAL A 35 -10.38 3.50 3.99
CA VAL A 35 -10.23 4.80 4.68
C VAL A 35 -11.59 5.48 4.85
N SER A 36 -12.48 5.33 3.86
CA SER A 36 -13.86 5.82 3.96
C SER A 36 -14.66 5.09 5.04
N LEU A 37 -14.56 3.76 5.10
CA LEU A 37 -15.21 2.95 6.14
C LEU A 37 -14.69 3.28 7.55
N TRP A 38 -13.38 3.41 7.74
CA TRP A 38 -12.81 3.81 9.02
C TRP A 38 -13.20 5.23 9.43
N SER A 39 -13.30 6.15 8.48
CA SER A 39 -13.81 7.50 8.75
C SER A 39 -15.26 7.45 9.24
N ILE A 40 -16.07 6.56 8.66
CA ILE A 40 -17.45 6.33 9.10
C ILE A 40 -17.51 5.71 10.50
N GLU A 41 -16.69 4.70 10.79
CA GLU A 41 -16.65 4.08 12.12
C GLU A 41 -16.16 5.08 13.20
N LYS A 42 -15.12 5.86 12.87
CA LYS A 42 -14.52 6.86 13.76
C LYS A 42 -15.53 7.92 14.18
N TRP A 43 -16.32 8.46 13.26
CA TRP A 43 -17.30 9.50 13.61
C TRP A 43 -18.53 8.94 14.34
N GLN A 44 -18.86 7.65 14.16
CA GLN A 44 -20.01 6.99 14.78
C GLN A 44 -19.67 6.72 16.24
N THR A 45 -18.43 6.29 16.49
CA THR A 45 -17.89 6.05 17.83
C THR A 45 -17.64 7.36 18.59
N SER A 46 -17.12 8.40 17.92
CA SER A 46 -16.80 9.68 18.56
C SER A 46 -17.99 10.64 18.68
N GLY A 47 -19.14 10.31 18.08
CA GLY A 47 -20.36 11.13 18.10
C GLY A 47 -20.27 12.45 17.31
N ARG A 48 -19.15 12.70 16.61
CA ARG A 48 -18.91 13.94 15.86
C ARG A 48 -18.44 13.64 14.44
N LYS A 49 -19.19 14.13 13.45
CA LYS A 49 -18.76 14.17 12.05
C LYS A 49 -17.72 15.29 11.85
N PRO A 50 -16.44 14.98 11.55
CA PRO A 50 -15.45 16.01 11.19
C PRO A 50 -15.89 16.79 9.94
N SER A 51 -15.48 18.05 9.89
CA SER A 51 -15.57 18.86 8.68
C SER A 51 -14.61 18.35 7.61
N LEU A 52 -14.91 18.61 6.33
CA LEU A 52 -14.01 18.24 5.22
C LEU A 52 -12.59 18.82 5.42
N LYS A 53 -12.49 20.04 5.96
CA LYS A 53 -11.20 20.69 6.23
C LYS A 53 -10.38 19.90 7.26
N GLU A 54 -10.99 19.44 8.35
CA GLU A 54 -10.30 18.63 9.36
C GLU A 54 -9.85 17.29 8.77
N SER A 55 -10.72 16.61 8.01
CA SER A 55 -10.38 15.34 7.36
C SER A 55 -9.23 15.48 6.35
N LEU A 56 -9.23 16.56 5.57
CA LEU A 56 -8.14 16.84 4.63
C LEU A 56 -6.84 17.21 5.35
N GLN A 57 -6.91 17.92 6.48
CA GLN A 57 -5.73 18.21 7.28
C GLN A 57 -5.10 16.94 7.85
N GLU A 58 -5.91 16.04 8.43
CA GLU A 58 -5.45 14.74 8.93
C GLU A 58 -4.78 13.93 7.80
N PHE A 59 -5.42 13.82 6.65
CA PHE A 59 -4.88 13.13 5.49
C PHE A 59 -3.56 13.76 4.98
N ASN A 60 -3.52 15.09 4.80
CA ASN A 60 -2.37 15.77 4.26
C ASN A 60 -1.15 15.71 5.18
N VAL A 61 -1.34 15.76 6.50
CA VAL A 61 -0.24 15.62 7.47
C VAL A 61 0.34 14.21 7.39
N GLY A 62 -0.50 13.18 7.36
CA GLY A 62 -0.06 11.80 7.18
C GLY A 62 0.70 11.61 5.87
N TYR A 63 0.12 12.09 4.76
CA TYR A 63 0.71 11.99 3.44
C TYR A 63 2.07 12.70 3.33
N PHE A 64 2.19 13.91 3.89
CA PHE A 64 3.44 14.67 3.93
C PHE A 64 4.52 13.95 4.75
N LEU A 65 4.16 13.43 5.93
CA LEU A 65 5.09 12.69 6.78
C LEU A 65 5.60 11.43 6.07
N THR A 66 4.73 10.70 5.39
CA THR A 66 5.12 9.53 4.58
C THR A 66 6.06 9.92 3.45
N ALA A 67 5.80 11.01 2.74
CA ALA A 67 6.68 11.51 1.68
C ALA A 67 8.06 11.90 2.22
N LEU A 68 8.11 12.57 3.38
CA LEU A 68 9.36 12.93 4.04
C LEU A 68 10.17 11.69 4.47
N LEU A 69 9.51 10.70 5.05
CA LEU A 69 10.16 9.44 5.42
C LEU A 69 10.69 8.69 4.21
N ALA A 70 9.95 8.67 3.09
CA ALA A 70 10.40 8.05 1.85
C ALA A 70 11.72 8.66 1.34
N LEU A 71 11.86 9.99 1.43
CA LEU A 71 13.13 10.67 1.11
C LEU A 71 14.27 10.24 2.04
N PHE A 72 14.02 10.12 3.34
CA PHE A 72 15.04 9.64 4.28
C PHE A 72 15.46 8.21 4.00
N PHE A 73 14.52 7.29 3.74
CA PHE A 73 14.85 5.91 3.37
C PHE A 73 15.61 5.82 2.05
N MET A 74 15.26 6.65 1.06
CA MET A 74 16.00 6.74 -0.19
C MET A 74 17.45 7.20 0.04
N ILE A 75 17.66 8.22 0.87
CA ILE A 75 19.01 8.72 1.23
C ILE A 75 19.80 7.64 1.98
N ILE A 76 19.18 6.94 2.94
CA ILE A 76 19.84 5.85 3.66
C ILE A 76 20.25 4.74 2.69
N GLY A 77 19.36 4.30 1.80
CA GLY A 77 19.66 3.32 0.76
C GLY A 77 20.82 3.77 -0.15
N TRP A 78 20.83 5.03 -0.57
CA TRP A 78 21.92 5.60 -1.36
C TRP A 78 23.24 5.61 -0.59
N MET A 79 23.25 6.02 0.68
CA MET A 79 24.49 6.14 1.45
C MET A 79 25.04 4.78 1.93
N THR A 80 24.20 3.75 2.04
CA THR A 80 24.59 2.46 2.66
C THR A 80 24.69 1.30 1.68
N LEU A 81 23.82 1.24 0.66
CA LEU A 81 23.73 0.11 -0.27
C LEU A 81 24.28 0.43 -1.65
N TYR A 82 24.15 1.68 -2.11
CA TYR A 82 24.62 2.03 -3.46
C TYR A 82 26.15 1.95 -3.55
N GLY A 83 26.64 1.27 -4.58
CA GLY A 83 28.08 1.14 -4.83
C GLY A 83 28.82 0.10 -3.98
N THR A 84 28.11 -0.67 -3.14
CA THR A 84 28.71 -1.71 -2.26
C THR A 84 28.69 -3.13 -2.87
N ASN A 85 28.00 -3.35 -3.99
CA ASN A 85 27.70 -4.68 -4.57
C ASN A 85 26.92 -5.62 -3.63
N THR A 86 26.39 -5.11 -2.52
CA THR A 86 25.55 -5.90 -1.61
C THR A 86 24.16 -6.06 -2.22
N GLU A 87 23.80 -7.29 -2.59
CA GLU A 87 22.44 -7.62 -3.00
C GLU A 87 21.59 -8.02 -1.79
N LEU A 88 20.40 -7.45 -1.69
CA LEU A 88 19.42 -7.84 -0.68
C LEU A 88 18.82 -9.19 -1.05
N SER A 89 18.69 -10.07 -0.06
CA SER A 89 18.18 -11.42 -0.26
C SER A 89 16.73 -11.40 -0.74
N GLY A 90 16.39 -12.30 -1.66
CA GLY A 90 15.01 -12.57 -2.06
C GLY A 90 14.20 -13.35 -1.01
N ASN A 91 14.85 -13.88 0.04
CA ASN A 91 14.20 -14.52 1.18
C ASN A 91 13.75 -13.47 2.20
N ALA A 92 12.48 -13.52 2.60
CA ALA A 92 11.89 -12.51 3.49
C ALA A 92 12.57 -12.43 4.87
N VAL A 93 13.00 -13.56 5.44
CA VAL A 93 13.64 -13.60 6.77
C VAL A 93 15.04 -13.01 6.70
N THR A 94 15.83 -13.42 5.72
CA THR A 94 17.18 -12.86 5.51
C THR A 94 17.14 -11.39 5.15
N PHE A 95 16.18 -10.97 4.32
CA PHE A 95 15.96 -9.57 3.99
C PHE A 95 15.70 -8.72 5.24
N ALA A 96 14.81 -9.18 6.13
CA ALA A 96 14.50 -8.47 7.37
C ALA A 96 15.73 -8.32 8.27
N ASP A 97 16.53 -9.38 8.41
CA ASP A 97 17.79 -9.35 9.17
C ASP A 97 18.79 -8.37 8.55
N GLN A 98 18.97 -8.40 7.23
CA GLN A 98 19.84 -7.45 6.51
C GLN A 98 19.42 -5.99 6.73
N VAL A 99 18.10 -5.70 6.72
CA VAL A 99 17.59 -4.34 7.00
C VAL A 99 17.92 -3.90 8.41
N VAL A 100 17.71 -4.74 9.43
CA VAL A 100 18.07 -4.41 10.82
C VAL A 100 19.59 -4.20 10.94
N GLN A 101 20.38 -5.07 10.31
CA GLN A 101 21.83 -4.98 10.32
C GLN A 101 22.36 -3.68 9.73
N LEU A 102 21.78 -3.20 8.62
CA LEU A 102 22.15 -1.91 8.00
C LEU A 102 22.12 -0.76 9.01
N PHE A 103 21.09 -0.70 9.86
CA PHE A 103 20.99 0.33 10.89
C PHE A 103 21.97 0.08 12.04
N THR A 104 22.12 -1.17 12.50
CA THR A 104 23.00 -1.47 13.63
C THR A 104 24.50 -1.35 13.33
N THR A 105 24.92 -1.55 12.08
CA THR A 105 26.32 -1.34 11.67
C THR A 105 26.74 0.12 11.84
N HIS A 106 25.83 1.07 11.61
CA HIS A 106 26.13 2.51 11.69
C HIS A 106 25.78 3.15 13.04
N ILE A 107 24.76 2.65 13.76
CA ILE A 107 24.31 3.19 15.06
C ILE A 107 24.99 2.47 16.24
N GLY A 108 25.26 1.17 16.08
CA GLY A 108 25.85 0.30 17.09
C GLY A 108 24.92 -0.85 17.52
N PRO A 109 25.48 -1.94 18.11
CA PRO A 109 24.71 -3.15 18.45
C PRO A 109 23.59 -2.93 19.48
N TRP A 110 23.74 -1.95 20.36
CA TRP A 110 22.74 -1.61 21.38
C TRP A 110 21.40 -1.18 20.78
N ALA A 111 21.41 -0.62 19.56
CA ALA A 111 20.21 -0.17 18.86
C ALA A 111 19.38 -1.33 18.28
N TYR A 112 19.97 -2.53 18.17
CA TYR A 112 19.33 -3.70 17.55
C TYR A 112 17.94 -3.96 18.13
N ILE A 113 17.82 -3.98 19.46
CA ILE A 113 16.55 -4.29 20.13
C ILE A 113 15.46 -3.26 19.82
N PHE A 114 15.83 -1.97 19.77
CA PHE A 114 14.89 -0.88 19.46
C PHE A 114 14.43 -0.95 18.00
N ILE A 115 15.35 -1.23 17.08
CA ILE A 115 15.05 -1.36 15.65
C ILE A 115 14.18 -2.59 15.41
N ALA A 116 14.54 -3.74 15.97
CA ALA A 116 13.80 -4.99 15.80
C ALA A 116 12.37 -4.90 16.36
N ILE A 117 12.19 -4.33 17.56
CA ILE A 117 10.85 -4.12 18.14
C ILE A 117 10.04 -3.14 17.29
N SER A 118 10.66 -2.05 16.83
CA SER A 118 9.98 -1.06 15.99
C SER A 118 9.55 -1.67 14.65
N ALA A 119 10.44 -2.40 13.98
CA ALA A 119 10.16 -3.10 12.73
C ALA A 119 9.04 -4.13 12.90
N PHE A 120 9.09 -4.93 13.97
CA PHE A 120 8.02 -5.87 14.31
C PHE A 120 6.69 -5.15 14.54
N ALA A 121 6.67 -4.09 15.36
CA ALA A 121 5.46 -3.34 15.66
C ALA A 121 4.85 -2.71 14.39
N THR A 122 5.68 -2.15 13.51
CA THR A 122 5.23 -1.60 12.23
C THR A 122 4.62 -2.68 11.34
N MET A 123 5.32 -3.80 11.11
CA MET A 123 4.82 -4.88 10.25
C MET A 123 3.57 -5.55 10.83
N PHE A 124 3.55 -5.78 12.13
CA PHE A 124 2.39 -6.32 12.83
C PHE A 124 1.17 -5.40 12.72
N SER A 125 1.37 -4.08 12.89
CA SER A 125 0.32 -3.08 12.71
C SER A 125 -0.24 -3.08 11.29
N THR A 126 0.62 -3.18 10.27
CA THR A 126 0.18 -3.30 8.87
C THR A 126 -0.65 -4.55 8.65
N CYS A 127 -0.23 -5.70 9.17
CA CYS A 127 -0.99 -6.94 9.10
C CYS A 127 -2.37 -6.76 9.75
N MET A 128 -2.45 -6.26 10.97
CA MET A 128 -3.74 -6.03 11.65
C MET A 128 -4.64 -5.09 10.85
N THR A 129 -4.09 -4.00 10.34
CA THR A 129 -4.81 -2.99 9.56
C THR A 129 -5.39 -3.58 8.28
N ALA A 130 -4.62 -4.38 7.55
CA ALA A 130 -5.08 -5.04 6.33
C ALA A 130 -6.17 -6.09 6.61
N HIS A 131 -6.01 -6.90 7.65
CA HIS A 131 -7.02 -7.90 8.02
C HIS A 131 -8.33 -7.22 8.45
N ASP A 132 -8.27 -6.15 9.23
CA ASP A 132 -9.47 -5.37 9.62
C ASP A 132 -10.16 -4.76 8.39
N ALA A 133 -9.40 -4.06 7.53
CA ALA A 133 -9.93 -3.43 6.33
C ALA A 133 -10.63 -4.44 5.41
N VAL A 134 -9.92 -5.51 5.03
CA VAL A 134 -10.42 -6.50 4.07
C VAL A 134 -11.60 -7.27 4.66
N ALA A 135 -11.57 -7.63 5.96
CA ALA A 135 -12.69 -8.28 6.59
C ALA A 135 -13.95 -7.37 6.60
N ARG A 136 -13.82 -6.09 6.95
CA ARG A 136 -14.95 -5.14 6.92
C ARG A 136 -15.52 -4.97 5.53
N VAL A 137 -14.66 -4.69 4.54
CA VAL A 137 -15.08 -4.51 3.15
C VAL A 137 -15.76 -5.78 2.61
N SER A 138 -15.22 -6.96 2.93
CA SER A 138 -15.79 -8.23 2.48
C SER A 138 -17.19 -8.46 3.05
N LEU A 139 -17.42 -8.16 4.33
CA LEU A 139 -18.74 -8.28 4.94
C LEU A 139 -19.74 -7.29 4.32
N ASP A 140 -19.33 -6.04 4.11
CA ASP A 140 -20.19 -5.03 3.46
C ASP A 140 -20.54 -5.42 2.03
N ILE A 141 -19.60 -5.99 1.26
CA ILE A 141 -19.87 -6.50 -0.08
C ILE A 141 -20.89 -7.64 -0.04
N ILE A 142 -20.78 -8.58 0.92
CA ILE A 142 -21.74 -9.67 1.05
C ILE A 142 -23.12 -9.15 1.41
N ASP A 143 -23.22 -8.16 2.31
CA ASP A 143 -24.49 -7.53 2.68
C ASP A 143 -25.16 -6.81 1.50
N LEU A 144 -24.37 -6.18 0.62
CA LEU A 144 -24.84 -5.55 -0.61
C LEU A 144 -25.31 -6.59 -1.65
N LEU A 145 -24.59 -7.70 -1.81
CA LEU A 145 -24.92 -8.76 -2.75
C LEU A 145 -26.10 -9.63 -2.29
N TYR A 146 -26.25 -9.82 -0.97
CA TYR A 146 -27.30 -10.62 -0.36
C TYR A 146 -28.07 -9.81 0.70
N PRO A 147 -28.98 -8.91 0.30
CA PRO A 147 -29.67 -7.99 1.21
C PRO A 147 -30.50 -8.67 2.31
N LYS A 148 -30.85 -9.95 2.11
CA LYS A 148 -31.61 -10.76 3.07
C LYS A 148 -30.77 -11.27 4.24
N THR A 149 -29.44 -11.28 4.11
CA THR A 149 -28.51 -11.78 5.13
C THR A 149 -27.54 -10.68 5.51
N LYS A 150 -27.85 -9.95 6.58
CA LYS A 150 -26.91 -8.97 7.15
C LYS A 150 -25.86 -9.67 8.02
N LEU A 151 -24.61 -9.56 7.61
CA LEU A 151 -23.41 -10.05 8.28
C LEU A 151 -22.65 -8.90 8.96
N THR A 152 -22.71 -7.68 8.41
CA THR A 152 -22.07 -6.51 9.01
C THR A 152 -22.61 -6.25 10.43
N GLY A 153 -21.71 -5.93 11.37
CA GLY A 153 -22.03 -5.72 12.80
C GLY A 153 -22.05 -6.98 13.66
N LYS A 154 -21.97 -8.19 13.07
CA LYS A 154 -21.89 -9.44 13.83
C LYS A 154 -20.42 -9.83 14.08
N LYS A 155 -19.98 -9.72 15.33
CA LYS A 155 -18.60 -10.03 15.76
C LYS A 155 -18.09 -11.41 15.31
N GLY A 156 -18.97 -12.42 15.27
CA GLY A 156 -18.60 -13.78 14.85
C GLY A 156 -18.17 -13.88 13.39
N TYR A 157 -18.89 -13.22 12.46
CA TYR A 157 -18.53 -13.23 11.04
C TYR A 157 -17.28 -12.40 10.77
N PHE A 158 -17.10 -11.29 11.50
CA PHE A 158 -15.85 -10.52 11.44
C PHE A 158 -14.64 -11.34 11.92
N ALA A 159 -14.75 -11.99 13.08
CA ALA A 159 -13.69 -12.86 13.59
C ALA A 159 -13.37 -14.03 12.64
N LEU A 160 -14.41 -14.64 12.04
CA LEU A 160 -14.24 -15.66 11.01
C LEU A 160 -13.50 -15.11 9.79
N GLY A 161 -13.90 -13.94 9.28
CA GLY A 161 -13.25 -13.27 8.15
C GLY A 161 -11.78 -13.00 8.41
N VAL A 162 -11.43 -12.44 9.57
CA VAL A 162 -10.05 -12.21 10.00
C VAL A 162 -9.27 -13.52 10.09
N SER A 163 -9.86 -14.59 10.66
CA SER A 163 -9.21 -15.89 10.80
C SER A 163 -8.93 -16.55 9.44
N VAL A 164 -9.88 -16.48 8.52
CA VAL A 164 -9.73 -16.99 7.15
C VAL A 164 -8.62 -16.23 6.43
N LEU A 165 -8.62 -14.90 6.51
CA LEU A 165 -7.56 -14.06 5.92
C LEU A 165 -6.19 -14.38 6.51
N ALA A 166 -6.10 -14.62 7.82
CA ALA A 166 -4.84 -15.00 8.47
C ALA A 166 -4.31 -16.35 7.95
N ILE A 167 -5.19 -17.35 7.79
CA ILE A 167 -4.83 -18.65 7.20
C ILE A 167 -4.37 -18.49 5.76
N VAL A 168 -5.11 -17.73 4.93
CA VAL A 168 -4.75 -17.49 3.53
C VAL A 168 -3.39 -16.80 3.44
N ASN A 169 -3.17 -15.75 4.22
CA ASN A 169 -1.89 -15.04 4.26
C ASN A 169 -0.74 -15.95 4.70
N PHE A 170 -0.95 -16.79 5.72
CA PHE A 170 0.05 -17.77 6.13
C PHE A 170 0.38 -18.76 5.02
N LEU A 171 -0.61 -19.29 4.30
CA LEU A 171 -0.40 -20.20 3.18
C LEU A 171 0.38 -19.54 2.03
N VAL A 172 0.02 -18.30 1.67
CA VAL A 172 0.72 -17.53 0.64
C VAL A 172 2.16 -17.27 1.06
N ILE A 173 2.40 -16.82 2.29
CA ILE A 173 3.77 -16.59 2.79
C ILE A 173 4.56 -17.90 2.81
N ALA A 174 3.98 -19.00 3.28
CA ALA A 174 4.66 -20.29 3.31
C ALA A 174 5.06 -20.75 1.89
N ALA A 175 4.18 -20.59 0.90
CA ALA A 175 4.44 -20.96 -0.49
C ALA A 175 5.46 -20.05 -1.19
N PHE A 176 5.48 -18.74 -0.86
CA PHE A 176 6.31 -17.73 -1.53
C PHE A 176 7.48 -17.20 -0.70
N SER A 177 7.73 -17.71 0.51
CA SER A 177 8.76 -17.21 1.44
C SER A 177 10.18 -17.17 0.86
N ALA A 178 10.49 -18.08 -0.07
CA ALA A 178 11.76 -18.14 -0.78
C ALA A 178 11.87 -17.17 -1.97
N ASN A 179 10.75 -16.59 -2.43
CA ASN A 179 10.65 -15.75 -3.62
C ASN A 179 9.85 -14.46 -3.34
N MET A 180 10.24 -13.71 -2.30
CA MET A 180 9.54 -12.49 -1.90
C MET A 180 9.45 -11.47 -3.04
N GLY A 181 10.49 -11.36 -3.88
CA GLY A 181 10.49 -10.48 -5.04
C GLY A 181 9.34 -10.76 -6.02
N GLN A 182 9.04 -12.04 -6.28
CA GLN A 182 7.91 -12.43 -7.13
C GLN A 182 6.56 -12.11 -6.48
N LEU A 183 6.44 -12.30 -5.16
CA LEU A 183 5.24 -11.95 -4.41
C LEU A 183 4.94 -10.45 -4.50
N VAL A 184 5.96 -9.61 -4.30
CA VAL A 184 5.84 -8.14 -4.40
C VAL A 184 5.49 -7.75 -5.84
N ALA A 185 6.18 -8.29 -6.84
CA ALA A 185 5.91 -7.99 -8.25
C ALA A 185 4.46 -8.34 -8.65
N LEU A 186 3.96 -9.51 -8.25
CA LEU A 186 2.59 -9.93 -8.50
C LEU A 186 1.58 -9.01 -7.82
N ALA A 187 1.80 -8.69 -6.54
CA ALA A 187 0.93 -7.79 -5.80
C ALA A 187 0.86 -6.40 -6.45
N THR A 188 2.01 -5.87 -6.86
CA THR A 188 2.07 -4.59 -7.57
C THR A 188 1.36 -4.63 -8.91
N PHE A 189 1.55 -5.70 -9.68
CA PHE A 189 0.83 -5.89 -10.94
C PHE A 189 -0.69 -5.85 -10.76
N VAL A 190 -1.23 -6.62 -9.81
CA VAL A 190 -2.68 -6.65 -9.54
C VAL A 190 -3.18 -5.26 -9.18
N SER A 191 -2.49 -4.53 -8.31
CA SER A 191 -2.87 -3.16 -7.97
C SER A 191 -2.88 -2.21 -9.17
N PHE A 192 -1.92 -2.35 -10.09
CA PHE A 192 -1.88 -1.53 -11.31
C PHE A 192 -3.07 -1.78 -12.25
N VAL A 193 -3.48 -3.03 -12.39
CA VAL A 193 -4.65 -3.39 -13.21
C VAL A 193 -5.93 -2.83 -12.60
N VAL A 194 -6.05 -2.85 -11.28
CA VAL A 194 -7.26 -2.41 -10.57
C VAL A 194 -7.31 -0.89 -10.36
N ALA A 195 -6.15 -0.22 -10.27
CA ALA A 195 -6.06 1.20 -9.93
C ALA A 195 -6.85 2.15 -10.87
N PRO A 196 -6.83 2.02 -12.21
CA PRO A 196 -7.64 2.86 -13.10
C PRO A 196 -9.14 2.71 -12.85
N ILE A 197 -9.60 1.49 -12.55
CA ILE A 197 -11.00 1.16 -12.30
C ILE A 197 -11.46 1.85 -11.01
N ILE A 198 -10.72 1.66 -9.91
CA ILE A 198 -11.07 2.27 -8.62
C ILE A 198 -10.89 3.78 -8.66
N GLY A 199 -9.85 4.29 -9.31
CA GLY A 199 -9.63 5.71 -9.52
C GLY A 199 -10.82 6.38 -10.21
N TYR A 200 -11.34 5.75 -11.27
CA TYR A 200 -12.54 6.22 -11.95
C TYR A 200 -13.79 6.14 -11.06
N MET A 201 -13.99 5.03 -10.34
CA MET A 201 -15.12 4.88 -9.42
C MET A 201 -15.12 5.95 -8.33
N ASN A 202 -13.95 6.24 -7.74
CA ASN A 202 -13.79 7.32 -6.77
C ASN A 202 -14.15 8.68 -7.36
N LEU A 203 -13.62 9.01 -8.55
CA LEU A 203 -13.92 10.26 -9.21
C LEU A 203 -15.42 10.40 -9.51
N LYS A 204 -16.05 9.33 -10.01
CA LYS A 204 -17.49 9.30 -10.28
C LYS A 204 -18.31 9.51 -9.01
N ASN A 205 -17.95 8.86 -7.90
CA ASN A 205 -18.66 8.98 -6.63
C ASN A 205 -18.58 10.41 -6.06
N VAL A 206 -17.38 11.00 -6.03
CA VAL A 206 -17.21 12.36 -5.49
C VAL A 206 -17.85 13.42 -6.39
N MET A 207 -17.99 13.14 -7.69
CA MET A 207 -18.67 14.01 -8.66
C MET A 207 -20.19 13.77 -8.76
N SER A 208 -20.75 12.83 -7.98
CA SER A 208 -22.17 12.49 -7.97
C SER A 208 -23.06 13.70 -7.64
N TYR A 209 -24.31 13.65 -8.11
CA TYR A 209 -25.32 14.66 -7.77
C TYR A 209 -25.63 14.70 -6.26
N GLU A 210 -25.37 13.60 -5.55
CA GLU A 210 -25.57 13.46 -4.10
C GLU A 210 -24.59 14.30 -3.26
N ILE A 211 -23.44 14.68 -3.84
CA ILE A 211 -22.44 15.51 -3.17
C ILE A 211 -22.67 16.99 -3.54
N PRO A 212 -22.86 17.89 -2.56
CA PRO A 212 -22.98 19.33 -2.81
C PRO A 212 -21.77 19.88 -3.57
N GLY A 213 -22.02 20.83 -4.47
CA GLY A 213 -20.98 21.39 -5.36
C GLY A 213 -19.77 21.97 -4.62
N GLU A 214 -19.96 22.49 -3.41
CA GLU A 214 -18.91 23.04 -2.55
C GLU A 214 -17.90 22.00 -2.04
N PHE A 215 -18.30 20.73 -1.93
CA PHE A 215 -17.44 19.63 -1.48
C PHE A 215 -16.84 18.83 -2.64
N ARG A 216 -17.17 19.18 -3.89
CA ARG A 216 -16.60 18.53 -5.07
C ARG A 216 -15.16 19.01 -5.32
N PRO A 217 -14.28 18.15 -5.86
CA PRO A 217 -12.90 18.51 -6.16
C PRO A 217 -12.83 19.64 -7.17
N LYS A 218 -11.86 20.54 -7.02
CA LYS A 218 -11.58 21.60 -7.99
C LYS A 218 -11.21 21.01 -9.35
N LYS A 219 -11.40 21.78 -10.42
CA LYS A 219 -11.09 21.38 -11.80
C LYS A 219 -9.64 20.90 -11.98
N THR A 220 -8.68 21.53 -11.30
CA THR A 220 -7.28 21.09 -11.32
C THR A 220 -7.09 19.68 -10.80
N LEU A 221 -7.75 19.33 -9.68
CA LEU A 221 -7.68 17.99 -9.11
C LEU A 221 -8.41 16.96 -9.99
N GLN A 222 -9.53 17.35 -10.60
CA GLN A 222 -10.22 16.48 -11.58
C GLN A 222 -9.30 16.13 -12.75
N TRP A 223 -8.62 17.12 -13.35
CA TRP A 223 -7.66 16.88 -14.43
C TRP A 223 -6.49 16.01 -13.98
N LEU A 224 -5.95 16.26 -12.79
CA LEU A 224 -4.89 15.43 -12.21
C LEU A 224 -5.35 13.97 -12.05
N THR A 225 -6.59 13.74 -11.60
CA THR A 225 -7.16 12.40 -11.50
C THR A 225 -7.32 11.73 -12.86
N TYR A 226 -7.82 12.43 -13.88
CA TYR A 226 -7.93 11.86 -15.24
C TYR A 226 -6.56 11.51 -15.83
N LEU A 227 -5.57 12.40 -15.68
CA LEU A 227 -4.19 12.15 -16.12
C LEU A 227 -3.58 10.96 -15.37
N GLY A 228 -3.82 10.85 -14.06
CA GLY A 228 -3.38 9.72 -13.24
C GLY A 228 -4.01 8.40 -13.68
N ILE A 229 -5.31 8.37 -13.97
CA ILE A 229 -6.00 7.18 -14.48
C ILE A 229 -5.43 6.76 -15.84
N LEU A 230 -5.23 7.73 -16.76
CA LEU A 230 -4.62 7.47 -18.07
C LEU A 230 -3.20 6.90 -17.92
N PHE A 231 -2.39 7.53 -17.06
CA PHE A 231 -1.02 7.13 -16.78
C PHE A 231 -0.96 5.71 -16.23
N LEU A 232 -1.70 5.42 -15.15
CA LEU A 232 -1.74 4.09 -14.54
C LEU A 232 -2.30 3.03 -15.49
N GLY A 233 -3.29 3.40 -16.32
CA GLY A 233 -3.83 2.51 -17.36
C GLY A 233 -2.79 2.17 -18.42
N PHE A 234 -2.05 3.15 -18.91
CA PHE A 234 -0.95 2.93 -19.85
C PHE A 234 0.13 2.01 -19.26
N PHE A 235 0.56 2.29 -18.03
CA PHE A 235 1.58 1.49 -17.34
C PHE A 235 1.13 0.07 -17.06
N SER A 236 -0.15 -0.13 -16.74
CA SER A 236 -0.75 -1.45 -16.56
C SER A 236 -0.73 -2.28 -17.85
N VAL A 237 -1.13 -1.68 -18.97
CA VAL A 237 -1.08 -2.35 -20.29
C VAL A 237 0.35 -2.64 -20.72
N TYR A 238 1.27 -1.68 -20.51
CA TYR A 238 2.67 -1.85 -20.86
C TYR A 238 3.36 -2.93 -20.01
N TYR A 239 3.11 -2.96 -18.70
CA TYR A 239 3.59 -4.02 -17.83
C TYR A 239 3.05 -5.39 -18.26
N PHE A 240 1.75 -5.49 -18.57
CA PHE A 240 1.15 -6.73 -19.07
C PHE A 240 1.81 -7.21 -20.37
N TRP A 241 2.11 -6.29 -21.28
CA TRP A 241 2.83 -6.61 -22.51
C TRP A 241 4.23 -7.16 -22.23
N MET A 242 5.01 -6.49 -21.38
CA MET A 242 6.38 -6.92 -20.99
C MET A 242 6.43 -8.28 -20.28
N VAL A 243 5.39 -8.64 -19.51
CA VAL A 243 5.37 -9.92 -18.80
C VAL A 243 5.00 -11.09 -19.72
N ILE A 244 4.27 -10.83 -20.80
CA ILE A 244 3.76 -11.88 -21.71
C ILE A 244 4.65 -12.10 -22.93
N PHE A 245 5.23 -11.02 -23.47
CA PHE A 245 5.98 -11.02 -24.73
C PHE A 245 7.44 -10.67 -24.50
#